data_AF-A0A848VS96-F1
#
_entry.id   AF-A0A848VS96-F1
#
_cell.length_a   1.000
_cell.length_b   1.000
_cell.length_c   1.000
_cell.angle_alpha   90.00
_cell.angle_beta   90.00
_cell.angle_gamma   90.00
#
_symmetry.space_group_name_H-M   'P 1'
#
loop_
_entity.id
_entity.type
_entity.pdbx_description
1 polymer ?
#
loop_
_entity_poly.entity_id
_entity_poly.type
_entity_poly.pdbx_seq_one_letter_code
_entity_poly.pdbx_strand_id
1 'polypeptide(L)'
;MNRNISNSQIRIIRLALLGGILLFGVVAALVASGSVEGGLAMTRPGPLAGVVALLVIMAAGLVMFMRRRIEGQKDMDVRFKSMLVAHATCEAAALIGAVHILMTGGLLPYVAGLTVFVFSLVLLPIEDL
;
A
#
# COMPACT_ATOMS: atom_id res chain seq x y z
N MET A 1 24.15 19.56 0.13
CA MET A 1 23.92 19.35 1.57
C MET A 1 23.06 18.10 1.73
N ASN A 2 23.68 16.94 1.97
CA ASN A 2 22.97 15.66 2.07
C ASN A 2 22.28 15.63 3.44
N ARG A 3 20.95 15.80 3.50
CA ARG A 3 20.23 15.65 4.78
C ARG A 3 20.23 14.16 5.10
N ASN A 4 21.06 13.74 6.05
CA ASN A 4 20.96 12.42 6.64
C ASN A 4 19.63 12.34 7.39
N ILE A 5 18.63 11.73 6.76
CA ILE A 5 17.33 11.49 7.38
C ILE A 5 17.52 10.39 8.41
N SER A 6 17.23 10.69 9.68
CA SER A 6 17.30 9.70 10.77
C SER A 6 16.19 8.65 10.65
N ASN A 7 16.42 7.45 11.18
CA ASN A 7 15.42 6.37 11.20
C ASN A 7 14.09 6.79 11.84
N SER A 8 14.15 7.61 12.90
CA SER A 8 12.97 8.18 13.55
C SER A 8 12.15 9.05 12.59
N GLN A 9 12.81 9.86 11.76
CA GLN A 9 12.12 10.67 10.73
C GLN A 9 11.47 9.79 9.67
N ILE A 10 12.12 8.71 9.24
CA ILE A 10 11.55 7.76 8.26
C ILE A 10 10.32 7.06 8.86
N ARG A 11 10.37 6.66 10.14
CA ARG A 11 9.24 6.05 10.83
C ARG A 11 8.04 7.01 10.91
N ILE A 12 8.30 8.28 11.24
CA ILE A 12 7.26 9.32 11.28
C ILE A 12 6.65 9.54 9.89
N ILE A 13 7.48 9.65 8.83
CA ILE A 13 7.01 9.81 7.46
C ILE A 13 6.10 8.64 7.07
N ARG A 14 6.48 7.41 7.41
CA ARG A 14 5.68 6.21 7.11
C ARG A 14 4.36 6.15 7.88
N LEU A 15 4.36 6.50 9.16
CA LEU A 15 3.12 6.59 9.93
C LEU A 15 2.19 7.67 9.38
N ALA A 16 2.75 8.81 8.93
CA ALA A 16 1.99 9.86 8.27
C ALA A 16 1.41 9.40 6.93
N LEU A 17 2.19 8.66 6.13
CA LEU A 17 1.72 8.06 4.86
C LEU A 17 0.62 7.03 5.11
N LEU A 18 0.77 6.14 6.09
CA LEU A 18 -0.27 5.20 6.51
C LEU A 18 -1.54 5.94 6.93
N GLY A 19 -1.41 6.97 7.77
CA GLY A 19 -2.53 7.82 8.16
C GLY A 19 -3.21 8.47 6.95
N GLY A 20 -2.44 8.96 5.99
CA GLY A 20 -2.93 9.53 4.74
C GLY A 20 -3.69 8.51 3.88
N ILE A 21 -3.17 7.29 3.72
CA ILE A 21 -3.83 6.21 2.97
C ILE A 21 -5.14 5.79 3.64
N LEU A 22 -5.16 5.72 4.97
CA LEU A 22 -6.37 5.42 5.74
C LEU A 22 -7.42 6.52 5.58
N LEU A 23 -7.04 7.78 5.79
CA LEU A 23 -7.94 8.93 5.63
C LEU A 23 -8.47 9.01 4.19
N PHE A 24 -7.62 8.80 3.20
CA PHE A 24 -8.03 8.81 1.79
C PHE A 24 -9.04 7.69 1.49
N GLY A 25 -8.83 6.48 2.00
CA GLY A 25 -9.79 5.39 1.85
C GLY A 25 -11.12 5.65 2.55
N VAL A 26 -11.10 6.27 3.74
CA VAL A 26 -12.33 6.69 4.44
C VAL A 26 -13.09 7.73 3.62
N VAL A 27 -12.41 8.77 3.14
CA VAL A 27 -13.03 9.78 2.27
C VAL A 27 -13.57 9.12 0.99
N ALA A 28 -12.82 8.22 0.37
CA ALA A 28 -13.24 7.49 -0.81
C ALA A 28 -14.51 6.66 -0.56
N ALA A 29 -14.57 5.95 0.56
CA ALA A 29 -15.74 5.17 0.95
C ALA A 29 -16.96 6.05 1.25
N LEU A 30 -16.77 7.17 1.96
CA LEU A 30 -17.84 8.12 2.27
C LEU A 30 -18.38 8.78 0.99
N VAL A 31 -17.50 9.26 0.11
CA VAL A 31 -17.89 9.85 -1.17
C VAL A 31 -18.64 8.84 -2.02
N ALA A 32 -18.11 7.61 -2.16
CA ALA A 32 -18.78 6.55 -2.91
C ALA A 32 -20.15 6.18 -2.30
N SER A 33 -20.30 6.22 -0.98
CA SER A 33 -21.58 5.94 -0.30
C SER A 33 -22.60 7.08 -0.46
N GLY A 34 -22.14 8.33 -0.58
CA GLY A 34 -23.00 9.50 -0.79
C GLY A 34 -23.38 9.73 -2.26
N SER A 35 -22.59 9.21 -3.21
CA SER A 35 -22.86 9.32 -4.66
C SER A 35 -23.80 8.25 -5.20
N VAL A 36 -24.29 7.32 -4.36
CA VAL A 36 -25.11 6.18 -4.80
C VAL A 36 -26.52 6.29 -4.22
N GLU A 37 -27.45 6.83 -5.00
CA GLU A 37 -28.91 6.63 -4.83
C GLU A 37 -29.34 5.16 -5.06
N GLY A 38 -28.58 4.16 -4.60
CA GLY A 38 -28.87 2.79 -5.00
C GLY A 38 -27.96 1.72 -4.41
N GLY A 39 -27.97 1.60 -3.08
CA GLY A 39 -27.55 0.38 -2.38
C GLY A 39 -26.10 -0.06 -2.57
N LEU A 40 -25.70 -1.05 -1.78
CA LEU A 40 -24.50 -1.84 -2.02
C LEU A 40 -24.71 -2.69 -3.29
N ALA A 41 -24.85 -2.06 -4.45
CA ALA A 41 -24.91 -2.76 -5.72
C ALA A 41 -23.58 -3.51 -5.85
N MET A 42 -23.63 -4.83 -5.75
CA MET A 42 -22.54 -5.71 -6.16
C MET A 42 -22.26 -5.43 -7.63
N THR A 43 -21.38 -4.46 -7.88
CA THR A 43 -20.84 -4.18 -9.19
C THR A 43 -20.08 -5.42 -9.61
N ARG A 44 -20.58 -6.10 -10.66
CA ARG A 44 -19.87 -7.22 -11.29
C ARG A 44 -18.40 -6.80 -11.48
N PRO A 45 -17.42 -7.63 -11.10
CA PRO A 45 -16.02 -7.27 -11.22
C PRO A 45 -15.71 -6.96 -12.68
N GLY A 46 -15.62 -5.67 -12.99
CA GLY A 46 -15.19 -5.21 -14.30
C GLY A 46 -13.71 -5.53 -14.50
N PRO A 47 -13.19 -5.40 -15.74
CA PRO A 47 -11.77 -5.65 -16.04
C PRO A 47 -10.82 -4.84 -15.13
N LEU A 48 -11.26 -3.66 -14.68
CA LEU A 48 -10.56 -2.82 -13.69
C LEU A 48 -10.33 -3.53 -12.35
N ALA A 49 -11.33 -4.25 -11.82
CA ALA A 49 -11.19 -5.00 -10.56
C ALA A 49 -10.14 -6.12 -10.70
N GLY A 50 -10.08 -6.78 -11.86
CA GLY A 50 -9.06 -7.78 -12.18
C GLY A 50 -7.64 -7.19 -12.24
N VAL A 51 -7.48 -6.01 -12.85
CA VAL A 51 -6.20 -5.29 -12.90
C VAL A 51 -5.74 -4.87 -11.50
N VAL A 52 -6.63 -4.33 -10.67
CA VAL A 52 -6.26 -3.93 -9.30
C VAL A 52 -5.93 -5.15 -8.45
N ALA A 53 -6.69 -6.25 -8.56
CA ALA A 53 -6.37 -7.50 -7.87
C ALA A 53 -4.99 -8.05 -8.29
N LEU A 54 -4.66 -8.01 -9.58
CA LEU A 54 -3.34 -8.40 -10.08
C LEU A 54 -2.23 -7.52 -9.49
N LEU A 55 -2.42 -6.20 -9.44
CA LEU A 55 -1.45 -5.28 -8.84
C LEU A 55 -1.24 -5.56 -7.34
N VAL A 56 -2.30 -5.87 -6.59
CA VAL A 56 -2.20 -6.25 -5.19
C VAL A 56 -1.44 -7.57 -5.01
N ILE A 57 -1.71 -8.58 -5.84
CA ILE A 57 -0.98 -9.85 -5.84
C ILE A 57 0.49 -9.64 -6.17
N MET A 58 0.79 -8.81 -7.18
CA MET A 58 2.15 -8.46 -7.57
C MET A 58 2.90 -7.72 -6.44
N ALA A 59 2.22 -6.79 -5.76
CA ALA A 59 2.79 -6.11 -4.59
C ALA A 59 3.09 -7.09 -3.45
N ALA A 60 2.19 -8.03 -3.15
CA ALA A 60 2.41 -9.06 -2.14
C ALA A 60 3.59 -9.99 -2.51
N GLY A 61 3.66 -10.42 -3.77
CA GLY A 61 4.78 -11.20 -4.30
C GLY A 61 6.10 -10.44 -4.22
N LEU A 62 6.09 -9.14 -4.51
CA LEU A 62 7.26 -8.28 -4.38
C LEU A 62 7.74 -8.17 -2.93
N VAL A 63 6.85 -8.03 -1.95
CA VAL A 63 7.22 -8.02 -0.51
C VAL A 63 7.92 -9.32 -0.13
N MET A 64 7.35 -10.47 -0.51
CA MET A 64 7.92 -11.78 -0.20
C MET A 64 9.28 -11.99 -0.88
N PHE A 65 9.42 -11.56 -2.14
CA PHE A 65 10.68 -11.62 -2.87
C PHE A 65 11.73 -10.68 -2.27
N MET A 66 11.35 -9.43 -1.97
CA MET A 66 12.22 -8.44 -1.36
C MET A 66 12.71 -8.90 0.01
N ARG A 67 11.84 -9.51 0.84
CA ARG A 67 12.23 -10.07 2.13
C ARG A 67 13.40 -11.05 2.01
N ARG A 68 13.26 -12.04 1.12
CA ARG A 68 14.33 -13.03 0.87
C ARG A 68 15.62 -12.39 0.36
N ARG A 69 15.50 -11.40 -0.52
CA ARG A 69 16.66 -10.68 -1.08
C ARG A 69 17.38 -9.84 -0.01
N ILE A 70 16.61 -9.16 0.84
CA ILE A 70 17.09 -8.29 1.92
C ILE A 70 17.81 -9.12 2.99
N GLU A 71 17.30 -10.30 3.35
CA GLU A 71 17.95 -11.24 4.28
C GLU A 71 19.35 -11.68 3.80
N GLY A 72 19.57 -11.73 2.49
CA GLY A 72 20.87 -12.07 1.90
C GLY A 72 21.83 -10.89 1.67
N GLN A 73 21.39 -9.65 1.90
CA GLN A 73 22.13 -8.45 1.53
C GLN A 73 22.99 -7.94 2.70
N LYS A 74 24.33 -7.94 2.53
CA LYS A 74 25.28 -7.42 3.54
C LYS A 74 25.44 -5.89 3.52
N ASP A 75 25.13 -5.27 2.39
CA ASP A 75 25.21 -3.82 2.22
C ASP A 75 23.94 -3.15 2.77
N MET A 76 24.14 -2.36 3.83
CA MET A 76 23.09 -1.66 4.57
C MET A 76 22.38 -0.59 3.72
N ASP A 77 23.09 0.12 2.85
CA ASP A 77 22.49 1.14 1.98
C ASP A 77 21.60 0.50 0.90
N VAL A 78 22.06 -0.62 0.33
CA VAL A 78 21.27 -1.38 -0.67
C VAL A 78 20.04 -2.00 -0.03
N ARG A 79 20.19 -2.51 1.20
CA ARG A 79 19.09 -3.08 1.99
C ARG A 79 18.02 -2.03 2.29
N PHE A 80 18.42 -0.84 2.74
CA PHE A 80 17.53 0.28 2.99
C PHE A 80 16.76 0.74 1.75
N LYS A 81 17.47 0.99 0.63
CA LYS A 81 16.84 1.40 -0.63
C LYS A 81 15.83 0.37 -1.13
N SER A 82 16.15 -0.92 -1.01
CA SER A 82 15.24 -2.00 -1.40
C SER A 82 13.99 -2.05 -0.53
N MET A 83 14.13 -1.88 0.79
CA MET A 83 12.99 -1.79 1.71
C MET A 83 12.07 -0.61 1.39
N LEU A 84 12.65 0.54 1.02
CA LEU A 84 11.91 1.73 0.64
C LEU A 84 11.08 1.51 -0.63
N VAL A 85 11.68 0.90 -1.65
CA VAL A 85 10.99 0.55 -2.91
C VAL A 85 9.85 -0.43 -2.66
N ALA A 86 10.08 -1.45 -1.82
CA ALA A 86 9.04 -2.42 -1.47
C ALA A 86 7.83 -1.75 -0.81
N HIS A 87 8.07 -0.85 0.15
CA HIS A 87 7.01 -0.11 0.83
C HIS A 87 6.25 0.81 -0.12
N ALA A 88 6.94 1.64 -0.90
CA ALA A 88 6.31 2.55 -1.86
C ALA A 88 5.41 1.80 -2.85
N THR A 89 5.83 0.60 -3.28
CA THR A 89 5.00 -0.25 -4.15
C THR A 89 3.70 -0.69 -3.46
N CYS A 90 3.76 -1.04 -2.18
CA CYS A 90 2.58 -1.45 -1.42
C CYS A 90 1.64 -0.28 -1.12
N GLU A 91 2.19 0.89 -0.82
CA GLU A 91 1.42 2.14 -0.68
C GLU A 91 0.65 2.45 -1.97
N ALA A 92 1.31 2.33 -3.12
CA ALA A 92 0.67 2.53 -4.41
C ALA A 92 -0.49 1.54 -4.63
N ALA A 93 -0.33 0.27 -4.26
CA ALA A 93 -1.40 -0.72 -4.36
C ALA A 93 -2.64 -0.35 -3.52
N ALA A 94 -2.43 0.14 -2.30
CA ALA A 94 -3.52 0.62 -1.45
C ALA A 94 -4.21 1.87 -2.05
N LEU A 95 -3.44 2.83 -2.56
CA LEU A 95 -3.99 4.04 -3.18
C LEU A 95 -4.79 3.73 -4.45
N ILE A 96 -4.30 2.83 -5.30
CA ILE A 96 -5.04 2.38 -6.50
C ILE A 96 -6.35 1.70 -6.08
N GLY A 97 -6.33 0.90 -5.01
CA GLY A 97 -7.55 0.34 -4.43
C GLY A 97 -8.53 1.41 -3.94
N ALA A 98 -8.05 2.51 -3.35
CA ALA A 98 -8.92 3.62 -2.94
C ALA A 98 -9.53 4.37 -4.12
N VAL A 99 -8.77 4.55 -5.22
CA VAL A 99 -9.32 5.07 -6.48
C VAL A 99 -10.39 4.11 -7.04
N HIS A 100 -10.18 2.80 -6.94
CA HIS A 100 -11.18 1.82 -7.33
C HIS A 100 -12.49 1.96 -6.52
N ILE A 101 -12.42 2.27 -5.23
CA ILE A 101 -13.62 2.59 -4.41
C ILE A 101 -14.39 3.74 -5.06
N LEU A 102 -13.72 4.86 -5.37
CA LEU A 102 -14.36 6.03 -5.96
C LEU A 102 -15.01 5.74 -7.32
N MET A 103 -14.41 4.85 -8.11
CA MET A 103 -14.91 4.53 -9.46
C MET A 103 -16.05 3.51 -9.48
N THR A 104 -16.10 2.60 -8.51
CA THR A 104 -16.96 1.39 -8.59
C THR A 104 -17.79 1.12 -7.34
N GLY A 105 -17.52 1.83 -6.24
CA GLY A 105 -18.03 1.54 -4.90
C GLY A 105 -17.40 0.31 -4.23
N GLY A 106 -16.55 -0.45 -4.93
CA GLY A 106 -15.99 -1.71 -4.42
C GLY A 106 -14.81 -1.50 -3.47
N LEU A 107 -14.99 -1.92 -2.21
CA LEU A 107 -13.99 -1.82 -1.13
C LEU A 107 -12.89 -2.90 -1.17
N LEU A 108 -13.16 -4.04 -1.79
CA LEU A 108 -12.29 -5.22 -1.72
C LEU A 108 -10.83 -4.92 -2.14
N PRO A 109 -10.57 -4.23 -3.28
CA PRO A 109 -9.19 -4.00 -3.72
C PRO A 109 -8.43 -3.03 -2.83
N TYR A 110 -9.12 -2.06 -2.21
CA TYR A 110 -8.54 -1.18 -1.20
C TYR A 110 -8.13 -1.94 0.05
N VAL A 111 -9.02 -2.78 0.61
CA VAL A 111 -8.73 -3.57 1.80
C VAL A 111 -7.57 -4.53 1.53
N ALA A 112 -7.54 -5.16 0.36
CA ALA A 112 -6.46 -6.05 -0.03
C ALA A 112 -5.11 -5.30 -0.16
N GLY A 113 -5.09 -4.15 -0.85
CA GLY A 113 -3.89 -3.32 -0.96
C GLY A 113 -3.40 -2.78 0.38
N LEU A 114 -4.32 -2.31 1.24
CA LEU A 114 -4.03 -1.86 2.60
C LEU A 114 -3.44 -2.99 3.44
N THR A 115 -3.99 -4.20 3.34
CA THR A 115 -3.49 -5.38 4.04
C THR A 115 -2.05 -5.68 3.61
N VAL A 116 -1.75 -5.68 2.30
CA VAL A 116 -0.39 -5.87 1.79
C VAL A 116 0.56 -4.79 2.30
N PHE A 117 0.12 -3.53 2.35
CA PHE A 117 0.93 -2.45 2.91
C PHE A 117 1.23 -2.64 4.40
N VAL A 118 0.23 -2.98 5.22
CA VAL A 118 0.43 -3.30 6.64
C VAL A 118 1.37 -4.50 6.81
N PHE A 119 1.21 -5.55 6.01
CA PHE A 119 2.14 -6.68 6.01
C PHE A 119 3.56 -6.26 5.64
N SER A 120 3.73 -5.32 4.70
CA SER A 120 5.06 -4.82 4.34
C SER A 120 5.74 -4.11 5.51
N LEU A 121 4.99 -3.36 6.34
CA LEU A 121 5.51 -2.69 7.53
C LEU A 121 6.00 -3.69 8.59
N VAL A 122 5.31 -4.82 8.72
CA VAL A 122 5.67 -5.88 9.69
C VAL A 122 6.81 -6.78 9.18
N LEU A 123 6.77 -7.14 7.89
CA LEU A 123 7.72 -8.11 7.31
C LEU A 123 9.05 -7.48 6.88
N LEU A 124 9.08 -6.16 6.65
CA LEU A 124 10.26 -5.41 6.25
C LEU A 124 10.49 -4.22 7.19
N PRO A 125 10.76 -4.47 8.49
CA PRO A 125 11.02 -3.41 9.44
C PRO A 125 12.33 -2.70 9.08
N ILE A 126 12.31 -1.37 9.08
CA ILE A 126 13.50 -0.51 8.90
C ILE A 126 14.28 -0.33 10.22
N GLU A 127 13.84 -0.97 11.29
CA GLU A 127 14.26 -0.68 12.67
C GLU A 127 15.71 -1.10 13.00
N ASP A 128 16.36 -1.90 12.15
CA ASP A 128 17.69 -2.48 12.42
C ASP A 128 18.84 -1.90 11.57
N LEU A 129 18.76 -0.63 11.15
CA LEU A 129 19.81 0.05 10.37
C LEU A 129 20.55 1.13 11.15
#